data_AF-A0A2V6QYY0-F1
#
_entry.id   AF-A0A2V6QYY0-F1
#
_cell.length_a   1.000
_cell.length_b   1.000
_cell.length_c   1.000
_cell.angle_alpha   90.00
_cell.angle_beta   90.00
_cell.angle_gamma   90.00
#
_symmetry.space_group_name_H-M   'P 1'
#
loop_
_entity.id
_entity.type
_entity.pdbx_description
1 polymer ?
#
loop_
_entity_poly.entity_id
_entity_poly.type
_entity_poly.pdbx_seq_one_letter_code
_entity_poly.pdbx_strand_id
1 'polypeptide(L)'
;MDHPPRHVGASRLEALRGLAVSSRFCAYAIVALSLAVLWPAQSPAATRFSFTVDSAATTSAGVFMSDGALVKTLWSGIPSTPGPYTSSWDGTDDDGRIAPDGSYQVRVLSNNVQYAWEGLVGNTSDALSGPTVHHALEFIYGMAISGANAYFCVGYNEGLASTHKFRTASPQSKATILGKGAAVFYVATDGSYVYWAGQDPNDANKWFVFGTRVG
;
A
#
# COMPACT_ATOMS: atom_id res chain seq x y z
N MET A 1 4.51 3.91 72.56
CA MET A 1 3.94 3.50 71.26
C MET A 1 4.97 3.86 70.19
N ASP A 2 6.15 3.28 70.35
CA ASP A 2 6.68 2.09 69.64
C ASP A 2 7.34 2.53 68.33
N HIS A 3 8.39 3.36 68.44
CA HIS A 3 9.83 3.06 68.60
C HIS A 3 10.56 2.67 67.29
N PRO A 4 11.52 3.50 66.83
CA PRO A 4 12.40 3.26 65.68
C PRO A 4 13.74 2.61 66.13
N PRO A 5 14.89 2.79 65.44
CA PRO A 5 15.46 1.89 64.43
C PRO A 5 16.87 1.33 64.77
N ARG A 6 17.36 0.46 63.87
CA ARG A 6 18.76 0.14 63.47
C ARG A 6 19.90 0.06 64.50
N HIS A 7 20.63 -1.07 64.42
CA HIS A 7 22.09 -1.29 64.34
C HIS A 7 22.41 -2.61 65.07
N VAL A 8 23.20 -3.54 64.52
CA VAL A 8 24.67 -3.73 64.63
C VAL A 8 24.86 -5.15 64.02
N GLY A 9 25.78 -5.50 63.12
CA GLY A 9 27.24 -5.35 63.12
C GLY A 9 27.92 -6.71 63.41
N ALA A 10 28.98 -7.03 62.65
CA ALA A 10 30.01 -8.07 62.85
C ALA A 10 29.57 -9.56 62.68
N SER A 11 30.01 -10.28 61.63
CA SER A 11 31.36 -10.83 61.36
C SER A 11 31.80 -11.91 62.35
N ARG A 12 32.10 -13.12 61.83
CA ARG A 12 33.35 -13.88 62.04
C ARG A 12 33.21 -15.35 61.59
N LEU A 13 34.21 -15.78 60.80
CA LEU A 13 34.52 -17.17 60.48
C LEU A 13 34.78 -18.00 61.74
N GLU A 14 34.27 -19.23 61.79
CA GLU A 14 34.99 -20.32 62.44
C GLU A 14 35.00 -21.58 61.55
N ALA A 15 36.22 -21.99 61.24
CA ALA A 15 36.56 -23.25 60.60
C ALA A 15 36.72 -24.34 61.66
N LEU A 16 36.36 -25.59 61.32
CA LEU A 16 36.87 -26.75 62.03
C LEU A 16 37.48 -27.75 61.04
N ARG A 17 38.82 -27.76 61.07
CA ARG A 17 39.74 -28.93 61.08
C ARG A 17 39.43 -30.04 60.05
N GLY A 18 40.24 -30.34 59.05
CA GLY A 18 41.70 -30.37 59.01
C GLY A 18 42.19 -31.82 59.08
N LEU A 19 42.69 -32.30 57.92
CA LEU A 19 43.65 -33.41 57.72
C LEU A 19 43.11 -34.85 57.95
N ALA A 20 43.42 -35.86 57.14
CA ALA A 20 44.18 -35.97 55.90
C ALA A 20 43.76 -37.27 55.16
N VAL A 21 43.97 -37.24 53.86
CA VAL A 21 43.67 -38.27 52.85
C VAL A 21 44.52 -39.53 53.00
N SER A 22 43.94 -40.70 52.76
CA SER A 22 44.41 -41.78 51.85
C SER A 22 43.50 -43.00 52.07
N SER A 23 43.18 -43.92 51.15
CA SER A 23 43.49 -44.08 49.74
C SER A 23 42.49 -45.13 49.19
N ARG A 24 42.17 -45.03 47.88
CA ARG A 24 41.94 -46.15 46.95
C ARG A 24 40.57 -46.84 46.88
N PHE A 25 39.93 -46.52 45.74
CA PHE A 25 39.17 -47.38 44.81
C PHE A 25 37.71 -47.78 45.10
N CYS A 26 36.88 -47.38 44.13
CA CYS A 26 35.75 -48.11 43.52
C CYS A 26 34.34 -47.62 43.86
N ALA A 27 33.82 -46.72 43.02
CA ALA A 27 32.42 -46.74 42.58
C ALA A 27 32.32 -46.01 41.23
N TYR A 28 32.03 -46.76 40.17
CA TYR A 28 31.85 -46.28 38.81
C TYR A 28 30.61 -45.37 38.71
N ALA A 29 30.81 -44.09 38.43
CA ALA A 29 29.73 -43.24 37.92
C ALA A 29 29.68 -43.40 36.40
N ILE A 30 28.70 -44.17 35.90
CA ILE A 30 28.40 -44.27 34.47
C ILE A 30 27.81 -42.92 34.05
N VAL A 31 28.62 -42.06 33.45
CA VAL A 31 28.14 -40.91 32.68
C VAL A 31 27.75 -41.44 31.31
N ALA A 32 26.45 -41.66 31.10
CA ALA A 32 25.92 -41.91 29.76
C ALA A 32 26.01 -40.59 28.96
N LEU A 33 27.12 -40.40 28.26
CA LEU A 33 27.28 -39.31 27.30
C LEU A 33 26.41 -39.62 26.09
N SER A 34 25.19 -39.09 26.05
CA SER A 34 24.32 -39.17 24.87
C SER A 34 24.96 -38.34 23.77
N LEU A 35 25.68 -39.01 22.86
CA LEU A 35 26.10 -38.45 21.59
C LEU A 35 24.83 -38.25 20.77
N ALA A 36 24.22 -37.07 20.86
CA ALA A 36 23.23 -36.65 19.87
C ALA A 36 23.99 -36.47 18.56
N VAL A 37 24.08 -37.55 17.78
CA VAL A 37 24.43 -37.46 16.37
C VAL A 37 23.39 -36.51 15.78
N LEU A 38 23.83 -35.30 15.45
CA LEU A 38 23.09 -34.36 14.62
C LEU A 38 22.93 -35.05 13.27
N TRP A 39 21.93 -35.92 13.16
CA TRP A 39 21.45 -36.37 11.87
C TRP A 39 21.01 -35.09 11.17
N PRO A 40 21.58 -34.70 10.01
CA PRO A 40 21.02 -33.60 9.26
C PRO A 40 19.55 -33.99 9.03
N ALA A 41 18.62 -33.16 9.50
CA ALA A 41 17.23 -33.31 9.15
C ALA A 41 17.19 -33.36 7.63
N GLN A 42 16.88 -34.54 7.08
CA GLN A 42 16.90 -34.74 5.64
C GLN A 42 15.77 -33.88 5.11
N SER A 43 16.10 -32.81 4.39
CA SER A 43 15.09 -31.97 3.73
C SER A 43 14.18 -32.89 2.92
N PRO A 44 12.85 -32.66 2.94
CA PRO A 44 11.94 -33.43 2.10
C PRO A 44 12.47 -33.48 0.68
N ALA A 45 12.43 -34.65 0.05
CA ALA A 45 12.78 -34.75 -1.35
C ALA A 45 11.84 -33.83 -2.15
N ALA A 46 12.41 -32.93 -2.95
CA ALA A 46 11.62 -31.93 -3.66
C ALA A 46 10.59 -32.61 -4.58
N THR A 47 9.33 -32.23 -4.45
CA THR A 47 8.23 -32.70 -5.29
C THR A 47 8.28 -31.94 -6.61
N ARG A 48 8.66 -32.63 -7.70
CA ARG A 48 8.73 -32.06 -9.04
C ARG A 48 7.38 -32.14 -9.74
N PHE A 49 7.09 -31.13 -10.55
CA PHE A 49 5.89 -31.09 -11.39
C PHE A 49 6.21 -30.42 -12.73
N SER A 50 5.37 -30.70 -13.73
CA SER A 50 5.44 -30.10 -15.06
C SER A 50 4.11 -29.44 -15.42
N PHE A 51 4.18 -28.44 -16.30
CA PHE A 51 3.02 -27.73 -16.83
C PHE A 51 3.34 -27.18 -18.22
N THR A 52 2.31 -26.81 -18.98
CA THR A 52 2.45 -26.21 -20.30
C THR A 52 1.77 -24.85 -20.30
N VAL A 53 2.39 -23.88 -20.97
CA VAL A 53 1.81 -22.57 -21.26
C VAL A 53 1.43 -22.55 -22.74
N ASP A 54 0.14 -22.39 -23.05
CA ASP A 54 -0.36 -22.49 -24.43
C ASP A 54 -0.13 -21.19 -25.24
N SER A 55 -0.13 -20.05 -24.57
CA SER A 55 0.07 -18.72 -25.16
C SER A 55 0.87 -17.83 -24.21
N ALA A 56 1.57 -16.82 -24.73
CA ALA A 56 2.30 -15.87 -23.89
C ALA A 56 1.36 -15.27 -22.83
N ALA A 57 1.73 -15.43 -21.56
CA ALA A 57 0.90 -15.05 -20.42
C ALA A 57 1.77 -14.79 -19.19
N THR A 58 1.21 -14.07 -18.22
CA THR A 58 1.81 -13.95 -16.89
C THR A 58 1.34 -15.12 -16.04
N THR A 59 2.27 -15.86 -15.43
CA THR A 59 1.93 -17.02 -14.59
C THR A 59 2.26 -16.80 -13.11
N SER A 60 1.50 -17.47 -12.26
CA SER A 60 1.76 -17.61 -10.82
C SER A 60 1.54 -19.06 -10.43
N ALA A 61 2.18 -19.51 -9.36
CA ALA A 61 1.87 -20.82 -8.80
C ALA A 61 1.98 -20.86 -7.29
N GLY A 62 1.18 -21.75 -6.71
CA GLY A 62 1.19 -22.03 -5.29
C GLY A 62 0.88 -23.49 -5.00
N VAL A 63 1.23 -23.90 -3.79
CA VAL A 63 0.91 -25.19 -3.20
C VAL A 63 -0.26 -25.00 -2.25
N PHE A 64 -1.29 -25.83 -2.39
CA PHE A 64 -2.54 -25.71 -1.64
C PHE A 64 -2.86 -27.02 -0.92
N MET A 65 -3.48 -26.92 0.26
CA MET A 65 -4.12 -28.06 0.93
C MET A 65 -5.41 -28.46 0.21
N SER A 66 -5.96 -29.62 0.58
CA SER A 66 -7.20 -30.16 0.01
C SER A 66 -8.43 -29.26 0.25
N ASP A 67 -8.44 -28.49 1.34
CA ASP A 67 -9.46 -27.48 1.65
C ASP A 67 -9.29 -26.16 0.88
N GLY A 68 -8.22 -26.03 0.09
CA GLY A 68 -7.89 -24.85 -0.70
C GLY A 68 -7.06 -23.79 0.04
N ALA A 69 -6.61 -24.04 1.28
CA ALA A 69 -5.69 -23.16 1.97
C ALA A 69 -4.33 -23.11 1.26
N LEU A 70 -3.76 -21.91 1.11
CA LEU A 70 -2.42 -21.73 0.54
C LEU A 70 -1.34 -22.12 1.57
N VAL A 71 -0.37 -22.91 1.12
CA VAL A 71 0.75 -23.41 1.92
C VAL A 71 2.03 -22.66 1.56
N LYS A 72 2.28 -22.51 0.26
CA LYS A 72 3.46 -21.83 -0.26
C LYS A 72 3.19 -21.18 -1.59
N THR A 73 3.68 -19.96 -1.76
CA THR A 73 3.79 -19.29 -3.06
C THR A 73 5.09 -19.72 -3.72
N LEU A 74 5.01 -20.36 -4.89
CA LEU A 74 6.19 -20.78 -5.64
C LEU A 74 6.73 -19.66 -6.54
N TRP A 75 5.83 -18.94 -7.20
CA TRP A 75 6.13 -17.69 -7.91
C TRP A 75 4.87 -16.87 -8.12
N SER A 76 5.04 -15.57 -8.36
CA SER A 76 3.94 -14.65 -8.62
C SER A 76 4.26 -13.69 -9.75
N GLY A 77 3.36 -13.58 -10.72
CA GLY A 77 3.40 -12.51 -11.72
C GLY A 77 4.55 -12.63 -12.73
N ILE A 78 4.99 -13.85 -13.09
CA ILE A 78 6.14 -14.06 -13.98
C ILE A 78 5.69 -14.21 -15.44
N PRO A 79 6.14 -13.33 -16.36
CA PRO A 79 5.90 -13.50 -17.79
C PRO A 79 6.47 -14.83 -18.29
N SER A 80 5.66 -15.59 -19.03
CA SER A 80 6.01 -16.90 -19.57
C SER A 80 5.68 -16.95 -21.06
N THR A 81 6.57 -17.55 -21.85
CA THR A 81 6.35 -17.82 -23.28
C THR A 81 5.62 -19.15 -23.46
N PRO A 82 5.01 -19.41 -24.63
CA PRO A 82 4.42 -20.71 -24.91
C PRO A 82 5.47 -21.83 -24.81
N GLY A 83 5.13 -22.94 -24.17
CA GLY A 83 6.01 -24.10 -24.06
C GLY A 83 5.86 -24.93 -22.78
N PRO A 84 6.58 -26.06 -22.69
CA PRO A 84 6.62 -26.89 -21.51
C PRO A 84 7.57 -26.32 -20.45
N TYR A 85 7.18 -26.48 -19.19
CA TYR A 85 7.94 -26.05 -18.02
C TYR A 85 7.97 -27.16 -16.96
N THR A 86 9.02 -27.11 -16.14
CA THR A 86 9.16 -27.94 -14.93
C THR A 86 9.52 -27.06 -13.76
N SER A 87 8.96 -27.36 -12.59
CA SER A 87 9.35 -26.71 -11.34
C SER A 87 9.24 -27.72 -10.20
N SER A 88 9.56 -27.28 -8.98
CA SER A 88 9.55 -28.12 -7.81
C SER A 88 9.14 -27.37 -6.56
N TRP A 89 8.53 -28.10 -5.64
CA TRP A 89 8.29 -27.67 -4.27
C TRP A 89 9.20 -28.45 -3.32
N ASP A 90 9.86 -27.75 -2.41
CA ASP A 90 10.80 -28.28 -1.41
C ASP A 90 10.12 -28.87 -0.16
N GLY A 91 8.79 -28.90 -0.12
CA GLY A 91 8.04 -29.44 1.02
C GLY A 91 7.95 -28.48 2.22
N THR A 92 8.20 -27.18 2.02
CA THR A 92 8.09 -26.17 3.07
C THR A 92 6.93 -25.19 2.83
N ASP A 93 6.52 -24.46 3.86
CA ASP A 93 5.60 -23.33 3.74
C ASP A 93 6.33 -22.03 3.33
N ASP A 94 5.60 -20.91 3.24
CA ASP A 94 6.17 -19.60 2.92
C ASP A 94 7.18 -19.08 3.98
N ASP A 95 7.10 -19.58 5.21
CA ASP A 95 8.05 -19.25 6.29
C ASP A 95 9.27 -20.19 6.31
N GLY A 96 9.36 -21.13 5.35
CA GLY A 96 10.44 -22.11 5.25
C GLY A 96 10.35 -23.25 6.26
N ARG A 97 9.24 -23.41 6.97
CA ARG A 97 9.00 -24.55 7.87
C ARG A 97 8.52 -25.75 7.06
N ILE A 98 8.84 -26.95 7.52
CA ILE A 98 8.37 -28.18 6.88
C ILE A 98 6.83 -28.18 6.91
N ALA A 99 6.22 -28.33 5.75
CA ALA A 99 4.78 -28.43 5.64
C ALA A 99 4.30 -29.73 6.30
N PRO A 100 3.15 -29.73 6.99
CA PRO A 100 2.63 -30.93 7.64
C PRO A 100 2.47 -32.12 6.68
N ASP A 101 2.45 -33.34 7.22
CA ASP A 101 2.12 -34.51 6.40
C ASP A 101 0.69 -34.38 5.86
N GLY A 102 0.53 -34.51 4.54
CA GLY A 102 -0.77 -34.29 3.91
C GLY A 102 -0.75 -34.41 2.40
N SER A 103 -1.94 -34.33 1.80
CA SER A 103 -2.12 -34.26 0.35
C SER A 103 -2.20 -32.81 -0.10
N TYR A 104 -1.38 -32.45 -1.08
CA TYR A 104 -1.26 -31.10 -1.60
C TYR A 104 -1.56 -31.04 -3.09
N GLN A 105 -2.02 -29.89 -3.54
CA GLN A 105 -2.23 -29.56 -4.95
C GLN A 105 -1.32 -28.40 -5.35
N VAL A 106 -0.49 -28.62 -6.36
CA VAL A 106 0.17 -27.51 -7.05
C VAL A 106 -0.81 -26.92 -8.04
N ARG A 107 -1.06 -25.62 -7.96
CA ARG A 107 -1.88 -24.89 -8.93
C ARG A 107 -1.02 -23.87 -9.64
N VAL A 108 -1.01 -23.94 -10.97
CA VAL A 108 -0.40 -22.93 -11.84
C VAL A 108 -1.54 -22.16 -12.49
N LEU A 109 -1.54 -20.84 -12.32
CA LEU A 109 -2.50 -19.95 -12.96
C LEU A 109 -1.77 -19.18 -14.05
N SER A 110 -2.40 -19.07 -15.23
CA SER A 110 -2.02 -18.14 -16.28
C SER A 110 -3.04 -17.01 -16.35
N ASN A 111 -2.55 -15.79 -16.55
CA ASN A 111 -3.37 -14.61 -16.72
C ASN A 111 -2.83 -13.78 -17.90
N ASN A 112 -3.73 -13.36 -18.77
CA ASN A 112 -3.43 -12.48 -19.91
C ASN A 112 -4.35 -11.25 -19.85
N VAL A 113 -4.21 -10.44 -18.79
CA VAL A 113 -4.93 -9.17 -18.69
C VAL A 113 -4.34 -8.19 -19.70
N GLN A 114 -5.17 -7.77 -20.65
CA GLN A 114 -4.88 -6.66 -21.54
C GLN A 114 -5.58 -5.43 -20.97
N TYR A 115 -4.83 -4.36 -20.69
CA TYR A 115 -5.39 -3.10 -20.22
C TYR A 115 -5.17 -2.00 -21.27
N ALA A 116 -6.23 -1.26 -21.57
CA ALA A 116 -6.13 0.00 -22.28
C ALA A 116 -6.11 1.10 -21.22
N TRP A 117 -5.01 1.84 -21.13
CA TRP A 117 -4.96 3.02 -20.26
C TRP A 117 -5.68 4.17 -20.97
N GLU A 118 -6.87 4.52 -20.50
CA GLU A 118 -7.69 5.58 -21.10
C GLU A 118 -7.33 6.99 -20.58
N GLY A 119 -6.38 7.10 -19.66
CA GLY A 119 -5.98 8.37 -19.05
C GLY A 119 -5.99 8.33 -17.53
N LEU A 120 -5.62 9.47 -16.94
CA LEU A 120 -5.73 9.70 -15.51
C LEU A 120 -7.18 10.06 -15.17
N VAL A 121 -7.80 9.32 -14.25
CA VAL A 121 -9.02 9.75 -13.57
C VAL A 121 -8.59 10.64 -12.40
N GLY A 122 -8.74 11.95 -12.55
CA GLY A 122 -8.35 12.92 -11.52
C GLY A 122 -7.94 14.27 -12.10
N ASN A 123 -7.11 15.01 -11.36
CA ASN A 123 -6.58 16.28 -11.83
C ASN A 123 -5.58 16.05 -12.97
N THR A 124 -5.98 16.38 -14.20
CA THR A 124 -5.15 16.26 -15.40
C THR A 124 -4.38 17.53 -15.73
N SER A 125 -4.05 18.38 -14.74
CA SER A 125 -3.31 19.61 -15.01
C SER A 125 -1.94 19.34 -15.63
N ASP A 126 -1.48 20.24 -16.50
CA ASP A 126 -0.18 20.14 -17.16
C ASP A 126 1.00 20.55 -16.27
N ALA A 127 0.71 20.96 -15.04
CA ALA A 127 1.68 21.30 -13.99
C ALA A 127 1.24 20.74 -12.63
N LEU A 128 2.21 20.48 -11.75
CA LEU A 128 1.98 20.02 -10.38
C LEU A 128 1.45 21.14 -9.46
N SER A 129 1.81 22.38 -9.74
CA SER A 129 1.43 23.55 -8.94
C SER A 129 1.43 24.82 -9.80
N GLY A 130 0.89 25.90 -9.25
CA GLY A 130 0.83 27.21 -9.91
C GLY A 130 -0.59 27.66 -10.29
N PRO A 131 -0.72 28.87 -10.86
CA PRO A 131 -2.03 29.50 -11.10
C PRO A 131 -2.85 28.84 -12.20
N THR A 132 -2.23 28.05 -13.07
CA THR A 132 -2.87 27.37 -14.20
C THR A 132 -3.45 26.00 -13.85
N VAL A 133 -3.10 25.47 -12.69
CA VAL A 133 -3.56 24.15 -12.23
C VAL A 133 -5.04 24.19 -11.85
N HIS A 134 -5.78 23.14 -12.21
CA HIS A 134 -7.14 22.88 -11.76
C HIS A 134 -7.18 22.54 -10.27
N HIS A 135 -7.10 23.57 -9.45
CA HIS A 135 -7.25 23.51 -8.00
C HIS A 135 -8.24 24.58 -7.52
N ALA A 136 -9.18 24.18 -6.68
CA ALA A 136 -10.13 25.01 -5.96
C ALA A 136 -10.53 24.29 -4.66
N LEU A 137 -11.04 25.03 -3.69
CA LEU A 137 -11.55 24.49 -2.44
C LEU A 137 -12.76 23.58 -2.68
N GLU A 138 -13.70 24.06 -3.49
CA GLU A 138 -14.89 23.32 -3.88
C GLU A 138 -14.75 22.75 -5.30
N PHE A 139 -15.76 22.01 -5.74
CA PHE A 139 -15.84 21.41 -7.06
C PHE A 139 -16.41 22.39 -8.11
N ILE A 140 -16.41 21.98 -9.38
CA ILE A 140 -17.01 22.75 -10.47
C ILE A 140 -18.54 22.67 -10.36
N TYR A 141 -19.21 23.80 -10.15
CA TYR A 141 -20.67 23.87 -10.04
C TYR A 141 -21.37 24.02 -11.39
N GLY A 142 -20.72 24.72 -12.32
CA GLY A 142 -21.28 25.01 -13.62
C GLY A 142 -20.20 25.24 -14.66
N MET A 143 -20.53 24.88 -15.90
CA MET A 143 -19.68 25.10 -17.06
C MET A 143 -20.53 25.55 -18.26
N ALA A 144 -20.04 26.54 -19.00
CA ALA A 144 -20.60 26.98 -20.26
C ALA A 144 -19.50 27.04 -21.32
N ILE A 145 -19.77 26.56 -22.52
CA ILE A 145 -18.80 26.51 -23.61
C ILE A 145 -19.22 27.49 -24.69
N SER A 146 -18.28 28.33 -25.16
CA SER A 146 -18.47 29.19 -26.32
C SER A 146 -17.19 29.21 -27.15
N GLY A 147 -17.31 28.81 -28.43
CA GLY A 147 -16.18 28.69 -29.34
C GLY A 147 -15.09 27.77 -28.79
N ALA A 148 -13.87 28.29 -28.69
CA ALA A 148 -12.70 27.54 -28.23
C ALA A 148 -12.51 27.53 -26.70
N ASN A 149 -13.42 28.13 -25.92
CA ASN A 149 -13.29 28.26 -24.47
C ASN A 149 -14.41 27.52 -23.73
N ALA A 150 -14.04 26.86 -22.65
CA ALA A 150 -14.95 26.43 -21.59
C ALA A 150 -14.78 27.35 -20.39
N TYR A 151 -15.88 27.96 -19.95
CA TYR A 151 -15.98 28.85 -18.80
C TYR A 151 -16.59 28.06 -17.65
N PHE A 152 -16.00 28.12 -16.46
CA PHE A 152 -16.50 27.35 -15.33
C PHE A 152 -16.34 28.11 -14.01
N CYS A 153 -17.16 27.71 -13.05
CA CYS A 153 -17.19 28.31 -11.70
C CYS A 153 -17.09 27.24 -10.61
N VAL A 154 -16.52 27.62 -9.47
CA VAL A 154 -16.11 26.69 -8.40
C VAL A 154 -16.62 27.08 -7.02
N GLY A 155 -17.72 27.84 -6.93
CA GLY A 155 -18.34 28.19 -5.66
C GLY A 155 -17.44 29.04 -4.75
N TYR A 156 -17.45 28.74 -3.46
CA TYR A 156 -16.57 29.39 -2.48
C TYR A 156 -15.14 28.84 -2.61
N ASN A 157 -14.16 29.73 -2.65
CA ASN A 157 -12.77 29.35 -2.95
C ASN A 157 -11.73 30.00 -2.03
N GLU A 158 -12.05 30.21 -0.74
CA GLU A 158 -11.11 30.62 0.32
C GLU A 158 -10.10 31.72 -0.07
N GLY A 159 -10.61 32.85 -0.57
CA GLY A 159 -9.77 33.97 -0.97
C GLY A 159 -8.98 33.73 -2.26
N LEU A 160 -9.39 32.78 -3.10
CA LEU A 160 -9.01 32.62 -4.50
C LEU A 160 -10.19 33.02 -5.42
N ALA A 161 -9.93 33.06 -6.72
CA ALA A 161 -10.96 33.36 -7.71
C ALA A 161 -11.93 32.18 -7.87
N SER A 162 -13.20 32.47 -8.12
CA SER A 162 -14.24 31.45 -8.36
C SER A 162 -14.66 31.32 -9.82
N THR A 163 -14.08 32.12 -10.71
CA THR A 163 -14.40 32.15 -12.15
C THR A 163 -13.15 31.89 -12.98
N HIS A 164 -13.24 30.88 -13.84
CA HIS A 164 -12.11 30.39 -14.62
C HIS A 164 -12.54 30.04 -16.04
N LYS A 165 -11.55 29.94 -16.93
CA LYS A 165 -11.72 29.34 -18.26
C LYS A 165 -10.54 28.45 -18.62
N PHE A 166 -10.75 27.52 -19.54
CA PHE A 166 -9.68 26.83 -20.26
C PHE A 166 -10.03 26.73 -21.75
N ARG A 167 -9.04 26.47 -22.59
CA ARG A 167 -9.29 26.20 -24.02
C ARG A 167 -9.71 24.74 -24.19
N THR A 168 -10.74 24.49 -24.99
CA THR A 168 -11.23 23.12 -25.25
C THR A 168 -10.17 22.23 -25.91
N ALA A 169 -9.23 22.81 -26.66
CA ALA A 169 -8.09 22.11 -27.24
C ALA A 169 -6.93 21.85 -26.26
N SER A 170 -6.91 22.51 -25.10
CA SER A 170 -5.87 22.35 -24.06
C SER A 170 -6.49 22.47 -22.66
N PRO A 171 -7.39 21.53 -22.28
CA PRO A 171 -8.17 21.64 -21.06
C PRO A 171 -7.34 21.50 -19.79
N GLN A 172 -6.08 21.07 -19.85
CA GLN A 172 -5.19 20.85 -18.71
C GLN A 172 -4.70 22.14 -18.05
N SER A 173 -4.97 23.31 -18.65
CA SER A 173 -4.47 24.61 -18.19
C SER A 173 -5.60 25.63 -18.11
N LYS A 174 -5.85 26.19 -16.92
CA LYS A 174 -6.88 27.21 -16.71
C LYS A 174 -6.30 28.62 -16.64
N ALA A 175 -7.17 29.59 -16.89
CA ALA A 175 -6.95 31.00 -16.62
C ALA A 175 -8.05 31.54 -15.70
N THR A 176 -7.69 32.45 -14.81
CA THR A 176 -8.63 33.19 -13.97
C THR A 176 -9.28 34.32 -14.75
N ILE A 177 -10.59 34.52 -14.55
CA ILE A 177 -11.35 35.57 -15.25
C ILE A 177 -11.47 36.81 -14.38
N LEU A 178 -12.04 36.67 -13.19
CA LEU A 178 -12.09 37.75 -12.20
C LEU A 178 -11.18 37.47 -11.03
N GLY A 179 -10.72 38.55 -10.41
CA GLY A 179 -10.01 38.48 -9.14
C GLY A 179 -10.86 37.87 -8.02
N LYS A 180 -10.26 37.80 -6.84
CA LYS A 180 -10.87 37.25 -5.62
C LYS A 180 -12.10 38.07 -5.21
N GLY A 181 -13.02 37.45 -4.46
CA GLY A 181 -14.04 38.18 -3.70
C GLY A 181 -15.50 37.74 -3.92
N ALA A 182 -15.78 36.87 -4.90
CA ALA A 182 -17.11 36.33 -5.15
C ALA A 182 -17.12 34.81 -4.96
N ALA A 183 -18.20 34.25 -4.42
CA ALA A 183 -18.49 32.82 -4.52
C ALA A 183 -19.48 32.60 -5.67
N VAL A 184 -19.02 32.04 -6.80
CA VAL A 184 -19.82 31.94 -8.05
C VAL A 184 -20.21 30.50 -8.31
N PHE A 185 -21.51 30.27 -8.50
CA PHE A 185 -22.11 28.93 -8.57
C PHE A 185 -22.76 28.63 -9.91
N TYR A 186 -23.08 29.66 -10.69
CA TYR A 186 -23.75 29.48 -11.98
C TYR A 186 -23.03 30.24 -13.09
N VAL A 187 -23.00 29.62 -14.26
CA VAL A 187 -22.44 30.20 -15.48
C VAL A 187 -23.31 29.84 -16.68
N ALA A 188 -23.55 30.81 -17.55
CA ALA A 188 -24.26 30.63 -18.83
C ALA A 188 -23.65 31.53 -19.90
N THR A 189 -23.91 31.27 -21.18
CA THR A 189 -23.41 32.11 -22.29
C THR A 189 -24.42 32.18 -23.42
N ASP A 190 -24.48 33.33 -24.10
CA ASP A 190 -25.23 33.55 -25.33
C ASP A 190 -24.33 33.54 -26.59
N GLY A 191 -23.05 33.20 -26.43
CA GLY A 191 -22.04 33.25 -27.49
C GLY A 191 -21.28 34.57 -27.59
N SER A 192 -21.81 35.67 -27.06
CA SER A 192 -21.16 37.00 -27.04
C SER A 192 -20.65 37.36 -25.64
N TYR A 193 -21.42 37.01 -24.62
CA TYR A 193 -21.14 37.23 -23.21
C TYR A 193 -21.23 35.92 -22.42
N VAL A 194 -20.51 35.90 -21.30
CA VAL A 194 -20.61 34.88 -20.27
C VAL A 194 -21.23 35.55 -19.05
N TYR A 195 -22.33 35.00 -18.57
CA TYR A 195 -23.07 35.45 -17.40
C TYR A 195 -22.73 34.57 -16.22
N TRP A 196 -22.49 35.20 -15.08
CA TRP A 196 -22.06 34.57 -13.84
C TRP A 196 -23.03 34.95 -12.75
N ALA A 197 -23.45 33.99 -11.92
CA ALA A 197 -24.27 34.27 -10.75
C ALA A 197 -23.67 33.64 -9.50
N GLY A 198 -23.66 34.41 -8.42
CA GLY A 198 -23.01 34.05 -7.17
C GLY A 198 -23.45 34.94 -6.02
N GLN A 199 -22.77 34.79 -4.90
CA GLN A 199 -23.05 35.52 -3.68
C GLN A 199 -21.79 36.11 -3.02
N ASP A 200 -22.01 37.05 -2.11
CA ASP A 200 -20.98 37.51 -1.17
C ASP A 200 -20.56 36.32 -0.29
N PRO A 201 -19.26 35.95 -0.27
CA PRO A 201 -18.78 34.83 0.53
C PRO A 201 -18.98 35.02 2.04
N ASN A 202 -19.22 36.25 2.52
CA ASN A 202 -19.46 36.56 3.93
C ASN A 202 -20.95 36.76 4.26
N ASP A 203 -21.84 36.73 3.26
CA ASP A 203 -23.28 36.95 3.44
C ASP A 203 -24.08 36.21 2.38
N ALA A 204 -24.56 35.01 2.74
CA ALA A 204 -25.29 34.12 1.84
C ALA A 204 -26.65 34.66 1.34
N ASN A 205 -27.11 35.80 1.87
CA ASN A 205 -28.33 36.45 1.39
C ASN A 205 -28.06 37.46 0.27
N LYS A 206 -26.81 37.80 -0.01
CA LYS A 206 -26.43 38.80 -1.02
C LYS A 206 -25.99 38.14 -2.31
N TRP A 207 -26.95 37.97 -3.22
CA TRP A 207 -26.73 37.42 -4.54
C TRP A 207 -26.60 38.50 -5.61
N PHE A 208 -25.78 38.23 -6.62
CA PHE A 208 -25.57 39.12 -7.74
C PHE A 208 -25.28 38.35 -9.03
N VAL A 209 -25.46 39.05 -10.15
CA VAL A 209 -25.16 38.57 -11.50
C VAL A 209 -24.25 39.58 -12.18
N PHE A 210 -23.27 39.10 -12.93
CA PHE A 210 -22.40 39.94 -13.74
C PHE A 210 -22.05 39.25 -15.07
N GLY A 211 -21.62 40.04 -16.03
CA GLY A 211 -21.25 39.57 -17.36
C GLY A 211 -19.79 39.87 -17.71
N THR A 212 -19.14 38.94 -18.40
CA THR A 212 -17.84 39.15 -19.04
C THR A 212 -17.96 38.88 -20.53
N ARG A 213 -17.17 39.54 -21.39
CA ARG A 213 -17.15 39.20 -22.82
C ARG A 213 -16.55 37.81 -23.04
N VAL A 214 -17.08 37.10 -24.03
CA VAL A 214 -16.41 35.94 -24.62
C VAL A 214 -15.13 36.43 -25.29
N GLY A 215 -14.04 35.69 -25.12
CA GLY A 215 -12.71 36.02 -25.64
C GLY A 215 -11.75 34.89 -25.46
#